data_AF-A0A7G5ZRD6-F1
#
_entry.id   AF-A0A7G5ZRD6-F1
#
_cell.length_a   1.000
_cell.length_b   1.000
_cell.length_c   1.000
_cell.angle_alpha   90.00
_cell.angle_beta   90.00
_cell.angle_gamma   90.00
#
_symmetry.space_group_name_H-M   'P 1'
#
loop_
_entity.id
_entity.type
_entity.pdbx_description
1 polymer ?
#
loop_
_entity_poly.entity_id
_entity_poly.type
_entity_poly.pdbx_seq_one_letter_code
_entity_poly.pdbx_strand_id
1 'polypeptide(L)'
;MVTASEVGRDLHLTVEGVAPYIVRPLPGRVGEQITSTYLLAAVGRATAEEMTDAFRMALDGAVKDGDRFVPLPDGEQHNYNRLQDELRTAEAESILMPAFLWQTVLGLSGVTAFIEGGEGVAGGVKALWALTARLGASPSRTSPSSALDELTRLQAVSPSTSSPQGGVKPGRQPRDRQPKQSND
;
A
#
# COMPACT_ATOMS: atom_id res chain seq x y z
N MET A 1 -10.30 0.01 13.68
CA MET A 1 -10.52 -0.60 12.35
C MET A 1 -11.03 0.49 11.43
N VAL A 2 -10.40 0.69 10.27
CA VAL A 2 -10.87 1.70 9.31
C VAL A 2 -11.92 1.09 8.39
N THR A 3 -12.94 1.87 8.04
CA THR A 3 -13.90 1.51 6.98
C THR A 3 -13.86 2.54 5.86
N ALA A 4 -14.11 2.10 4.64
CA ALA A 4 -14.10 2.93 3.44
C ALA A 4 -15.45 2.82 2.72
N SER A 5 -15.95 3.95 2.24
CA SER A 5 -17.15 3.99 1.39
C SER A 5 -17.01 5.08 0.33
N GLU A 6 -17.54 4.81 -0.86
CA GLU A 6 -17.65 5.81 -1.92
C GLU A 6 -19.00 6.52 -1.79
N VAL A 7 -18.96 7.85 -1.64
CA VAL A 7 -20.15 8.70 -1.55
C VAL A 7 -20.10 9.72 -2.68
N GLY A 8 -20.89 9.49 -3.71
CA GLY A 8 -20.80 10.27 -4.95
C GLY A 8 -19.47 9.99 -5.64
N ARG A 9 -18.57 10.98 -5.66
CA ARG A 9 -17.21 10.84 -6.18
C ARG A 9 -16.15 10.86 -5.09
N ASP A 10 -16.54 11.00 -3.83
CA ASP A 10 -15.63 11.18 -2.72
C ASP A 10 -15.44 9.87 -1.97
N LEU A 11 -14.22 9.64 -1.47
CA LEU A 11 -13.91 8.55 -0.58
C LEU A 11 -14.11 9.01 0.87
N HIS A 12 -14.96 8.30 1.60
CA HIS A 12 -15.18 8.50 3.02
C HIS A 12 -14.46 7.40 3.80
N LEU A 13 -13.47 7.80 4.60
CA LEU A 13 -12.70 6.94 5.51
C LEU A 13 -13.15 7.19 6.94
N THR A 14 -13.59 6.15 7.64
CA THR A 14 -14.08 6.26 9.02
C THR A 14 -13.20 5.44 9.95
N VAL A 15 -12.74 6.08 11.03
CA VAL A 15 -12.05 5.45 12.15
C VAL A 15 -12.98 5.54 13.36
N GLU A 16 -13.03 4.49 14.17
CA GLU A 16 -13.88 4.46 15.37
C GLU A 16 -13.54 5.64 16.30
N GLY A 17 -14.57 6.36 16.75
CA GLY A 17 -14.43 7.49 17.66
C GLY A 17 -13.97 8.81 17.02
N VAL A 18 -13.81 8.86 15.69
CA VAL A 18 -13.34 10.05 14.97
C VAL A 18 -14.29 10.40 13.83
N ALA A 19 -14.47 11.69 13.55
CA ALA A 19 -15.28 12.14 12.42
C ALA A 19 -14.64 11.68 11.09
N PRO A 20 -15.45 11.31 10.06
CA PRO A 20 -14.90 10.80 8.80
C PRO A 20 -13.89 11.75 8.13
N TYR A 21 -12.91 11.15 7.46
CA TYR A 21 -12.00 11.83 6.55
C TYR A 21 -12.60 11.72 5.14
N ILE A 22 -12.79 12.86 4.49
CA ILE A 22 -13.41 12.95 3.16
C ILE A 22 -12.31 13.29 2.15
N VAL A 23 -11.99 12.33 1.30
CA VAL A 23 -10.93 12.44 0.29
C VAL A 23 -11.56 12.61 -1.08
N ARG A 24 -11.31 13.77 -1.70
CA ARG A 24 -11.82 14.10 -3.04
C ARG A 24 -10.91 13.52 -4.11
N PRO A 25 -11.47 13.07 -5.26
CA PRO A 25 -10.66 12.54 -6.35
C PRO A 25 -9.90 13.67 -7.04
N LEU A 26 -8.64 13.44 -7.33
CA LEU A 26 -7.75 14.42 -7.92
C LEU A 26 -7.72 14.32 -9.46
N PRO A 27 -7.28 15.39 -10.16
CA PRO A 27 -6.99 15.31 -11.57
C PRO A 27 -5.95 14.22 -11.86
N GLY A 28 -6.11 13.50 -12.98
CA GLY A 28 -5.26 12.34 -13.31
C GLY A 28 -3.75 12.62 -13.33
N ARG A 29 -3.32 13.85 -13.68
CA ARG A 29 -1.90 14.23 -13.63
C ARG A 29 -1.33 14.27 -12.21
N VAL A 30 -2.15 14.65 -11.22
CA VAL A 30 -1.77 14.62 -9.81
C VAL A 30 -1.66 13.17 -9.35
N GLY A 31 -2.66 12.35 -9.70
CA GLY A 31 -2.66 10.91 -9.45
C GLY A 31 -1.43 10.20 -10.02
N GLU A 32 -1.00 10.57 -11.23
CA GLU A 32 0.23 10.06 -11.84
C GLU A 32 1.50 10.48 -11.08
N GLN A 33 1.59 11.75 -10.66
CA GLN A 33 2.75 12.25 -9.91
C GLN A 33 2.90 11.54 -8.55
N ILE A 34 1.83 11.44 -7.76
CA ILE A 34 1.88 10.76 -6.46
C ILE A 34 2.17 9.26 -6.61
N THR A 35 1.61 8.61 -7.65
CA THR A 35 1.88 7.21 -7.94
C THR A 35 3.35 7.00 -8.29
N SER A 36 3.90 7.88 -9.12
CA SER A 36 5.31 7.79 -9.53
C SER A 36 6.24 8.02 -8.34
N THR A 37 5.91 8.98 -7.47
CA THR A 37 6.65 9.25 -6.22
C THR A 37 6.64 8.03 -5.29
N TYR A 38 5.49 7.39 -5.11
CA TYR A 38 5.37 6.17 -4.31
C TYR A 38 6.23 5.01 -4.86
N LEU A 39 6.21 4.79 -6.17
CA LEU A 39 7.02 3.73 -6.81
C LEU A 39 8.51 4.03 -6.69
N LEU A 40 8.93 5.30 -6.80
CA LEU A 40 10.31 5.72 -6.56
C LEU A 40 10.72 5.55 -5.09
N ALA A 41 9.85 5.89 -4.14
CA ALA A 41 10.07 5.66 -2.72
C ALA A 41 10.27 4.17 -2.41
N ALA A 42 9.45 3.30 -3.01
CA ALA A 42 9.53 1.85 -2.83
C ALA A 42 10.86 1.24 -3.30
N VAL A 43 11.58 1.90 -4.22
CA VAL A 43 12.93 1.51 -4.65
C VAL A 43 14.04 2.38 -4.04
N GLY A 44 13.74 3.17 -3.02
CA GLY A 44 14.71 4.02 -2.31
C GLY A 44 15.23 5.21 -3.12
N ARG A 45 14.49 5.66 -4.14
CA ARG A 45 14.85 6.78 -5.03
C ARG A 45 14.11 8.09 -4.74
N ALA A 46 13.09 8.06 -3.90
CA ALA A 46 12.43 9.26 -3.40
C ALA A 46 12.79 9.47 -1.92
N THR A 47 12.88 10.73 -1.53
CA THR A 47 13.09 11.16 -0.14
C THR A 47 11.83 10.96 0.70
N ALA A 48 11.99 10.91 2.02
CA ALA A 48 10.86 10.85 2.94
C ALA A 48 9.95 12.09 2.86
N GLU A 49 10.54 13.25 2.55
CA GLU A 49 9.80 14.51 2.36
C GLU A 49 8.92 14.45 1.11
N GLU A 50 9.47 14.00 -0.03
CA GLU A 50 8.69 13.81 -1.27
C GLU A 50 7.52 12.82 -1.07
N MET A 51 7.75 11.74 -0.30
CA MET A 51 6.68 10.79 0.03
C MET A 51 5.62 11.40 0.95
N THR A 52 6.05 12.23 1.91
CA THR A 52 5.15 12.96 2.82
C THR A 52 4.28 13.93 2.03
N ASP A 53 4.86 14.66 1.10
CA ASP A 53 4.13 15.57 0.21
C ASP A 53 3.15 14.81 -0.69
N ALA A 54 3.53 13.65 -1.22
CA ALA A 54 2.62 12.79 -1.97
C ALA A 54 1.37 12.40 -1.16
N PHE A 55 1.54 12.10 0.13
CA PHE A 55 0.41 11.80 1.01
C PHE A 55 -0.45 13.01 1.34
N ARG A 56 0.16 14.18 1.62
CA ARG A 56 -0.57 15.44 1.81
C ARG A 56 -1.44 15.76 0.60
N MET A 57 -0.84 15.63 -0.59
CA MET A 57 -1.55 15.80 -1.85
C MET A 57 -2.71 14.82 -2.00
N ALA A 58 -2.49 13.54 -1.69
CA ALA A 58 -3.53 12.52 -1.82
C ALA A 58 -4.74 12.75 -0.90
N LEU A 59 -4.52 13.34 0.28
CA LEU A 59 -5.55 13.59 1.29
C LEU A 59 -6.36 14.86 1.06
N ASP A 60 -5.67 15.98 0.85
CA ASP A 60 -6.29 17.31 0.82
C ASP A 60 -6.30 17.93 -0.57
N GLY A 61 -5.46 17.43 -1.47
CA GLY A 61 -5.30 17.92 -2.83
C GLY A 61 -4.00 18.66 -3.03
N ALA A 62 -3.83 19.17 -4.25
CA ALA A 62 -2.59 19.74 -4.70
C ALA A 62 -2.83 21.04 -5.49
N VAL A 63 -1.87 21.94 -5.41
CA VAL A 63 -1.79 23.14 -6.25
C VAL A 63 -0.64 22.99 -7.23
N LYS A 64 -0.79 23.57 -8.43
CA LYS A 64 0.26 23.58 -9.44
C LYS A 64 1.31 24.64 -9.08
N ASP A 65 2.57 24.24 -8.99
CA ASP A 65 3.73 25.10 -8.78
C ASP A 65 4.77 24.82 -9.88
N GLY A 66 4.90 25.76 -10.82
CA GLY A 66 5.68 25.55 -12.03
C GLY A 66 5.16 24.37 -12.86
N ASP A 67 6.02 23.38 -13.09
CA ASP A 67 5.70 22.15 -13.86
C ASP A 67 5.25 20.97 -12.99
N ARG A 68 5.23 21.13 -11.66
CA ARG A 68 4.86 20.08 -10.71
C ARG A 68 3.63 20.46 -9.90
N PHE A 69 3.05 19.47 -9.25
CA PHE A 69 2.07 19.68 -8.19
C PHE A 69 2.75 19.60 -6.83
N VAL A 70 2.30 20.44 -5.90
CA VAL A 70 2.75 20.47 -4.51
C VAL A 70 1.53 20.41 -3.59
N PRO A 71 1.68 20.02 -2.31
CA PRO A 71 0.60 20.08 -1.34
C PRO A 71 -0.07 21.46 -1.30
N LEU A 72 -1.34 21.50 -0.93
CA LEU A 72 -2.00 22.76 -0.58
C LEU A 72 -1.24 23.48 0.55
N PRO A 73 -1.36 24.81 0.69
CA PRO A 73 -0.81 25.52 1.84
C PRO A 73 -1.29 24.91 3.16
N ASP A 74 -0.47 24.93 4.21
CA ASP A 74 -0.74 24.25 5.49
C ASP A 74 -2.12 24.58 6.09
N GLY A 75 -2.60 25.82 5.92
CA GLY A 75 -3.93 26.24 6.41
C GLY A 75 -5.12 25.59 5.69
N GLU A 76 -4.89 25.00 4.52
CA GLU A 76 -5.91 24.35 3.68
C GLU A 76 -5.82 22.81 3.73
N GLN A 77 -4.80 22.25 4.39
CA GLN A 77 -4.58 20.81 4.56
C GLN A 77 -5.44 20.23 5.70
N HIS A 78 -6.76 20.29 5.56
CA HIS A 78 -7.70 19.97 6.65
C HIS A 78 -7.60 18.52 7.15
N ASN A 79 -7.58 17.52 6.26
CA ASN A 79 -7.51 16.11 6.65
C ASN A 79 -6.13 15.77 7.21
N TYR A 80 -5.05 16.27 6.61
CA TYR A 80 -3.69 15.99 7.06
C TYR A 80 -3.42 16.58 8.44
N ASN A 81 -3.85 17.82 8.69
CA ASN A 81 -3.72 18.45 10.01
C ASN A 81 -4.51 17.68 11.07
N ARG A 82 -5.76 17.34 10.78
CA ARG A 82 -6.59 16.51 11.68
C ARG A 82 -5.93 15.17 12.00
N LEU A 83 -5.34 14.52 11.00
CA LEU A 83 -4.67 13.24 11.18
C LEU A 83 -3.47 13.33 12.13
N GLN A 84 -2.74 14.44 12.16
CA GLN A 84 -1.64 14.65 13.10
C GLN A 84 -2.14 14.87 14.54
N ASP A 85 -3.30 15.48 14.71
CA ASP A 85 -3.86 15.84 16.02
C ASP A 85 -4.72 14.73 16.63
N GLU A 86 -5.47 14.01 15.79
CA GLU A 86 -6.54 13.08 16.22
C GLU A 86 -6.08 11.62 16.29
N LEU A 87 -5.01 11.23 15.56
CA LEU A 87 -4.63 9.82 15.36
C LEU A 87 -3.20 9.53 15.81
N ARG A 88 -2.97 8.28 16.25
CA ARG A 88 -1.59 7.77 16.41
C ARG A 88 -0.97 7.50 15.04
N THR A 89 0.36 7.49 14.97
CA THR A 89 1.10 7.22 13.71
C THR A 89 0.66 5.95 12.99
N ALA A 90 0.36 4.87 13.72
CA ALA A 90 -0.12 3.62 13.12
C ALA A 90 -1.54 3.74 12.56
N GLU A 91 -2.42 4.52 13.20
CA GLU A 91 -3.79 4.75 12.74
C GLU A 91 -3.83 5.73 11.56
N ALA A 92 -2.90 6.68 11.54
CA ALA A 92 -2.69 7.60 10.43
C ALA A 92 -2.37 6.84 9.13
N GLU A 93 -1.57 5.78 9.17
CA GLU A 93 -1.28 4.93 8.00
C GLU A 93 -2.57 4.36 7.39
N SER A 94 -3.52 3.96 8.24
CA SER A 94 -4.83 3.45 7.84
C SER A 94 -5.73 4.49 7.16
N ILE A 95 -5.31 5.76 7.11
CA ILE A 95 -5.95 6.83 6.33
C ILE A 95 -5.10 7.23 5.13
N LEU A 96 -3.79 7.41 5.33
CA LEU A 96 -2.84 7.85 4.30
C LEU A 96 -2.79 6.86 3.13
N MET A 97 -2.71 5.55 3.41
CA MET A 97 -2.59 4.54 2.38
C MET A 97 -3.87 4.38 1.55
N PRO A 98 -5.08 4.30 2.15
CA PRO A 98 -6.32 4.37 1.40
C PRO A 98 -6.47 5.65 0.58
N ALA A 99 -6.15 6.82 1.14
CA ALA A 99 -6.21 8.08 0.40
C ALA A 99 -5.28 8.03 -0.82
N PHE A 100 -4.05 7.56 -0.68
CA PHE A 100 -3.14 7.35 -1.81
C PHE A 100 -3.74 6.41 -2.87
N LEU A 101 -4.19 5.21 -2.47
CA LEU A 101 -4.69 4.18 -3.39
C LEU A 101 -5.91 4.64 -4.18
N TRP A 102 -6.77 5.43 -3.55
CA TRP A 102 -7.92 6.07 -4.17
C TRP A 102 -7.56 6.94 -5.37
N GLN A 103 -6.44 7.66 -5.28
CA GLN A 103 -5.98 8.55 -6.34
C GLN A 103 -5.23 7.82 -7.46
N THR A 104 -4.92 6.54 -7.29
CA THR A 104 -4.27 5.72 -8.32
C THR A 104 -5.28 5.15 -9.31
N VAL A 105 -4.78 4.44 -10.33
CA VAL A 105 -5.60 3.66 -11.26
C VAL A 105 -6.44 2.55 -10.59
N LEU A 106 -6.14 2.20 -9.33
CA LEU A 106 -6.90 1.20 -8.60
C LEU A 106 -8.21 1.74 -8.00
N GLY A 107 -8.28 3.03 -7.68
CA GLY A 107 -9.45 3.62 -7.03
C GLY A 107 -9.92 2.84 -5.80
N LEU A 108 -11.24 2.64 -5.68
CA LEU A 108 -11.85 1.91 -4.55
C LEU A 108 -11.29 0.50 -4.40
N SER A 109 -11.01 -0.19 -5.50
CA SER A 109 -10.50 -1.57 -5.46
C SER A 109 -9.15 -1.65 -4.76
N GLY A 110 -8.29 -0.64 -4.91
CA GLY A 110 -7.02 -0.54 -4.19
C GLY A 110 -7.25 -0.36 -2.69
N VAL A 111 -8.16 0.56 -2.33
CA VAL A 111 -8.55 0.83 -0.94
C VAL A 111 -9.08 -0.43 -0.26
N THR A 112 -10.03 -1.11 -0.88
CA THR A 112 -10.60 -2.36 -0.37
C THR A 112 -9.53 -3.44 -0.21
N ALA A 113 -8.65 -3.60 -1.20
CA ALA A 113 -7.58 -4.60 -1.13
C ALA A 113 -6.63 -4.35 0.06
N PHE A 114 -6.32 -3.08 0.36
CA PHE A 114 -5.50 -2.71 1.51
C PHE A 114 -6.19 -3.05 2.84
N ILE A 115 -7.44 -2.61 3.01
CA ILE A 115 -8.21 -2.82 4.27
C ILE A 115 -8.44 -4.31 4.50
N GLU A 116 -8.94 -5.04 3.51
CA GLU A 116 -9.17 -6.50 3.61
C GLU A 116 -7.87 -7.30 3.75
N GLY A 117 -6.73 -6.71 3.35
CA GLY A 117 -5.41 -7.28 3.56
C GLY A 117 -4.92 -7.19 5.01
N GLY A 118 -5.68 -6.56 5.90
CA GLY A 118 -5.34 -6.39 7.32
C GLY A 118 -4.64 -5.08 7.65
N GLU A 119 -4.71 -4.08 6.76
CA GLU A 119 -3.99 -2.79 6.90
C GLU A 119 -2.45 -2.98 7.04
N GLY A 120 -1.71 -1.91 7.32
CA GLY A 120 -0.25 -1.92 7.52
C GLY A 120 0.53 -2.60 6.39
N VAL A 121 1.60 -3.32 6.74
CA VAL A 121 2.52 -3.95 5.77
C VAL A 121 1.82 -4.97 4.87
N ALA A 122 0.96 -5.83 5.43
CA ALA A 122 0.30 -6.89 4.66
C ALA A 122 -0.67 -6.31 3.62
N GLY A 123 -1.51 -5.34 4.04
CA GLY A 123 -2.37 -4.59 3.14
C GLY A 123 -1.57 -3.80 2.10
N GLY A 124 -0.49 -3.14 2.53
CA GLY A 124 0.39 -2.34 1.68
C GLY A 124 1.04 -3.16 0.57
N VAL A 125 1.56 -4.34 0.88
CA VAL A 125 2.13 -5.27 -0.10
C VAL A 125 1.08 -5.72 -1.12
N LYS A 126 -0.12 -6.12 -0.66
CA LYS A 126 -1.20 -6.55 -1.55
C LYS A 126 -1.63 -5.44 -2.51
N ALA A 127 -1.77 -4.21 -2.01
CA ALA A 127 -2.14 -3.06 -2.81
C ALA A 127 -1.04 -2.66 -3.81
N LEU A 128 0.24 -2.70 -3.40
CA LEU A 128 1.37 -2.47 -4.30
C LEU A 128 1.41 -3.51 -5.43
N TRP A 129 1.18 -4.78 -5.14
CA TRP A 129 1.09 -5.82 -6.18
C TRP A 129 -0.02 -5.55 -7.19
N ALA A 130 -1.22 -5.21 -6.71
CA ALA A 130 -2.33 -4.85 -7.59
C ALA A 130 -1.99 -3.64 -8.48
N LEU A 131 -1.30 -2.65 -7.91
CA LEU A 131 -0.88 -1.44 -8.62
C LEU A 131 0.14 -1.76 -9.71
N THR A 132 1.20 -2.49 -9.40
CA THR A 132 2.22 -2.90 -10.37
C THR A 132 1.63 -3.73 -11.50
N ALA A 133 0.76 -4.69 -11.18
CA ALA A 133 0.07 -5.50 -12.19
C ALA A 133 -0.80 -4.65 -13.12
N ARG A 134 -1.55 -3.68 -12.56
CA ARG A 134 -2.43 -2.81 -13.34
C ARG A 134 -1.65 -1.84 -14.24
N LEU A 135 -0.53 -1.31 -13.75
CA LEU A 135 0.35 -0.43 -14.53
C LEU A 135 1.06 -1.20 -15.65
N GLY A 136 1.52 -2.42 -15.40
CA GLY A 136 2.15 -3.27 -16.42
C GLY A 136 1.20 -3.71 -17.54
N ALA A 137 -0.10 -3.80 -17.26
CA ALA A 137 -1.12 -4.13 -18.26
C ALA A 137 -1.65 -2.90 -19.03
N SER A 138 -1.21 -1.67 -18.70
CA SER A 138 -1.73 -0.44 -19.30
C SER A 138 -1.14 -0.19 -20.70
N PRO A 139 -1.96 -0.13 -21.78
CA PRO A 139 -1.47 0.10 -23.15
C PRO A 139 -0.85 1.48 -23.37
N SER A 140 -1.13 2.44 -22.49
CA SER A 140 -0.63 3.82 -22.55
C SER A 140 0.77 4.04 -21.97
N ARG A 141 1.38 2.99 -21.39
CA ARG A 141 2.80 3.00 -20.96
C ARG A 141 3.59 1.95 -21.74
N THR A 142 3.77 2.16 -23.04
CA THR A 142 4.73 1.38 -23.87
C THR A 142 6.20 1.81 -23.64
N SER A 143 6.54 2.29 -22.46
CA SER A 143 7.92 2.49 -22.04
C SER A 143 8.09 1.92 -20.64
N PRO A 144 8.98 0.91 -20.46
CA PRO A 144 9.21 0.32 -19.16
C PRO A 144 9.85 1.41 -18.29
N SER A 145 9.09 1.93 -17.32
CA SER A 145 9.64 2.80 -16.30
C SER A 145 10.64 1.94 -15.52
N SER A 146 11.93 2.29 -15.51
CA SER A 146 12.99 1.52 -14.85
C SER A 146 12.67 1.16 -13.39
N ALA A 147 11.85 1.98 -12.71
CA ALA A 147 11.35 1.71 -11.37
C ALA A 147 10.41 0.49 -11.29
N LEU A 148 9.56 0.25 -12.29
CA LEU A 148 8.70 -0.94 -12.35
C LEU A 148 9.52 -2.21 -12.58
N ASP A 149 10.54 -2.14 -13.46
CA ASP A 149 11.46 -3.26 -13.69
C ASP A 149 12.29 -3.58 -12.44
N GLU A 150 12.73 -2.54 -11.72
CA GLU A 150 13.49 -2.67 -10.48
C GLU A 150 12.62 -3.18 -9.32
N LEU A 151 11.36 -2.73 -9.21
CA LEU A 151 10.39 -3.32 -8.29
C LEU A 151 10.17 -4.81 -8.58
N THR A 152 9.98 -5.16 -9.85
CA THR A 152 9.84 -6.56 -10.27
C THR A 152 11.08 -7.38 -9.88
N ARG A 153 12.29 -6.82 -10.02
CA ARG A 153 13.55 -7.48 -9.59
C ARG A 153 13.67 -7.59 -8.07
N LEU A 154 13.40 -6.52 -7.32
CA LEU A 154 13.46 -6.52 -5.85
C LEU A 154 12.44 -7.49 -5.24
N GLN A 155 11.28 -7.63 -5.87
CA GLN A 155 10.27 -8.61 -5.51
C GLN A 155 10.72 -10.05 -5.81
N ALA A 156 11.42 -10.28 -6.92
CA ALA A 156 11.99 -11.60 -7.24
C ALA A 156 13.12 -12.04 -6.27
N VAL A 157 13.71 -11.08 -5.54
CA VAL A 157 14.83 -11.33 -4.60
C VAL A 157 14.37 -11.33 -3.13
N SER A 158 13.12 -11.00 -2.83
CA SER A 158 12.61 -10.99 -1.45
C SER A 158 12.53 -12.42 -0.89
N PRO A 159 13.31 -12.79 0.14
CA PRO A 159 13.25 -14.11 0.73
C PRO A 159 11.92 -14.31 1.45
N SER A 160 11.26 -15.44 1.20
CA SER A 160 10.05 -15.84 1.93
C SER A 160 10.29 -15.83 3.43
N THR A 161 9.65 -14.91 4.16
CA THR A 161 9.58 -14.94 5.63
C THR A 161 8.56 -15.96 6.14
N SER A 162 8.33 -17.04 5.39
CA SER A 162 7.58 -18.19 5.87
C SER A 162 8.51 -19.07 6.69
N SER A 163 8.71 -18.74 7.97
CA SER A 163 9.15 -19.74 8.94
C SER A 163 8.05 -20.80 9.05
N PRO A 164 8.33 -22.10 8.82
CA PRO A 164 7.33 -23.12 9.09
C PRO A 164 7.09 -23.17 10.60
N GLN A 165 5.91 -22.76 11.05
CA GLN A 165 5.41 -23.16 12.37
C GLN A 165 5.28 -24.69 12.34
N GLY A 166 6.16 -25.35 13.08
CA GLY A 166 6.14 -26.80 13.30
C GLY A 166 4.88 -27.20 14.06
N GLY A 167 3.78 -27.39 13.33
CA GLY A 167 2.54 -27.98 13.79
C GLY A 167 2.62 -29.51 13.76
N VAL A 168 2.57 -30.09 14.95
CA VAL A 168 2.51 -31.52 15.29
C VAL A 168 1.57 -32.31 14.36
N LYS A 169 2.07 -33.39 13.75
CA LYS A 169 1.23 -34.49 13.22
C LYS A 169 1.24 -35.66 14.20
N PRO A 170 0.09 -36.11 14.71
CA PRO A 170 0.01 -37.32 15.52
C PRO A 170 -0.07 -38.57 14.62
N GLY A 171 0.66 -39.62 15.01
CA GLY A 171 0.35 -41.00 14.62
C GLY A 171 1.24 -41.62 13.54
N ARG A 172 2.33 -42.27 13.98
CA ARG A 172 2.71 -43.61 13.48
C ARG A 172 3.45 -44.36 14.59
N GLN A 173 2.93 -45.55 14.91
CA GLN A 173 3.33 -46.43 16.01
C GLN A 173 4.83 -46.81 15.99
N PRO A 174 5.42 -47.16 17.15
CA PRO A 174 6.78 -47.69 17.23
C PRO A 174 6.82 -49.08 16.60
N ARG A 175 7.75 -49.30 15.65
CA ARG A 175 8.06 -50.65 15.15
C ARG A 175 8.94 -51.35 16.18
N ASP A 176 8.39 -52.44 16.71
CA ASP A 176 9.08 -53.41 17.55
C ASP A 176 10.28 -54.08 16.85
N ARG A 177 11.23 -54.45 17.70
CA ARG A 177 12.47 -55.20 17.46
C ARG A 177 12.26 -56.52 16.71
N GLN A 178 13.22 -56.92 15.86
CA GLN A 178 13.95 -58.22 15.85
C GLN A 178 14.77 -58.44 14.52
N PRO A 179 15.69 -59.42 14.40
CA PRO A 179 17.09 -59.33 14.81
C PRO A 179 18.08 -59.64 13.65
N LYS A 180 19.39 -59.51 13.93
CA LYS A 180 20.52 -59.90 13.07
C LYS A 180 20.42 -61.38 12.65
N GLN A 181 20.53 -61.66 11.36
CA GLN A 181 20.97 -62.95 10.82
C GLN A 181 22.10 -62.75 9.81
N SER A 182 23.10 -63.61 9.98
CA SER A 182 24.37 -63.77 9.26
C SER A 182 24.23 -64.52 7.94
N ASN A 183 25.23 -64.35 7.05
CA ASN A 183 25.84 -65.28 6.08
C ASN A 183 26.57 -64.42 5.03
N ASP A 184 27.80 -64.66 4.57
CA ASP A 184 28.80 -65.72 4.72
C ASP A 184 30.20 -65.07 4.76
#